data_AF-A0A535T876-F1
#
_entry.id   AF-A0A535T876-F1
#
_cell.length_a   1.000
_cell.length_b   1.000
_cell.length_c   1.000
_cell.angle_alpha   90.00
_cell.angle_beta   90.00
_cell.angle_gamma   90.00
#
_symmetry.space_group_name_H-M   'P 1'
#
loop_
_entity.id
_entity.type
_entity.pdbx_description
1 polymer ?
#
loop_
_entity_poly.entity_id
_entity_poly.type
_entity_poly.pdbx_seq_one_letter_code
_entity_poly.pdbx_strand_id
1 'polypeptide(L)'
;MISVLDHSQRVLVLVTPELSSLKDVGELLNIFNNVLNIVPGRVILALNNKVPKSVVSKEDVVRTLKQELSVEIDFDGTKPDEAAVKGEILVLTDPKSALSRGAEQLAQIIAGTTSAGEAKEKKGGFKLGRR
;
A
#
# COMPACT_ATOMS: atom_id res chain seq x y z
N MET A 1 19.43 -14.85 -0.95
CA MET A 1 18.50 -13.75 -0.60
C MET A 1 18.54 -12.65 -1.66
N ILE A 2 19.73 -12.11 -2.03
CA ILE A 2 19.85 -11.15 -3.15
C ILE A 2 19.40 -11.75 -4.50
N SER A 3 19.73 -13.01 -4.76
CA SER A 3 19.34 -13.71 -6.00
C SER A 3 17.84 -13.71 -6.31
N VAL A 4 16.97 -13.66 -5.29
CA VAL A 4 15.51 -13.61 -5.50
C VAL A 4 15.08 -12.23 -5.98
N LEU A 5 15.70 -11.17 -5.46
CA LEU A 5 15.45 -9.80 -5.89
C LEU A 5 15.91 -9.58 -7.33
N ASP A 6 17.03 -10.19 -7.75
CA ASP A 6 17.52 -10.10 -9.14
C ASP A 6 16.52 -10.66 -10.17
N HIS A 7 15.75 -11.69 -9.78
CA HIS A 7 14.74 -12.32 -10.63
C HIS A 7 13.33 -11.73 -10.44
N SER A 8 13.14 -10.85 -9.44
CA SER A 8 11.84 -10.27 -9.14
C SER A 8 11.54 -9.09 -10.08
N GLN A 9 10.41 -9.19 -10.78
CA GLN A 9 9.92 -8.09 -11.63
C GLN A 9 9.32 -6.96 -10.78
N ARG A 10 8.78 -7.29 -9.61
CA ARG A 10 8.17 -6.35 -8.67
C ARG A 10 8.46 -6.76 -7.23
N VAL A 11 8.56 -5.76 -6.35
CA VAL A 11 8.73 -5.94 -4.91
C VAL A 11 7.58 -5.21 -4.22
N LEU A 12 6.72 -5.94 -3.53
CA LEU A 12 5.66 -5.36 -2.70
C LEU A 12 6.20 -5.17 -1.28
N VAL A 13 6.12 -3.96 -0.77
CA VAL A 13 6.51 -3.62 0.60
C VAL A 13 5.27 -3.15 1.35
N LEU A 14 4.91 -3.89 2.41
CA LEU A 14 3.85 -3.51 3.33
C LEU A 14 4.41 -2.65 4.46
N VAL A 15 3.76 -1.53 4.71
CA VAL A 15 4.15 -0.54 5.72
C VAL A 15 3.05 -0.44 6.76
N THR A 16 3.38 -0.36 8.04
CA THR A 16 2.42 0.04 9.09
C THR A 16 2.60 1.51 9.43
N PRO A 17 1.54 2.23 9.84
CA PRO A 17 1.60 3.65 10.20
C PRO A 17 2.21 3.86 11.60
N GLU A 18 3.41 3.34 11.79
CA GLU A 18 4.19 3.34 13.03
C GLU A 18 5.59 3.85 12.72
N LEU A 19 6.16 4.70 13.59
CA LEU A 19 7.44 5.37 13.32
C LEU A 19 8.60 4.40 13.07
N SER A 20 8.61 3.25 13.76
CA SER A 20 9.60 2.19 13.54
C SER A 20 9.50 1.61 12.13
N SER A 21 8.29 1.25 11.69
CA SER A 21 8.08 0.71 10.34
C SER A 21 8.50 1.70 9.26
N LEU A 22 8.19 2.99 9.42
CA LEU A 22 8.61 4.01 8.46
C LEU A 22 10.12 4.19 8.38
N LYS A 23 10.81 4.13 9.52
CA LYS A 23 12.27 4.19 9.54
C LYS A 23 12.87 3.01 8.80
N ASP A 24 12.43 1.79 9.14
CA ASP A 24 12.95 0.55 8.55
C ASP A 24 12.68 0.50 7.04
N VAL A 25 11.48 0.90 6.62
CA VAL A 25 11.11 0.97 5.20
C VAL A 25 11.90 2.08 4.48
N GLY A 26 12.11 3.23 5.11
CA GLY A 26 12.94 4.30 4.56
C GLY A 26 14.37 3.85 4.29
N GLU A 27 14.97 3.12 5.24
CA GLU A 27 16.29 2.51 5.07
C GLU A 27 16.29 1.43 3.97
N LEU A 28 15.26 0.60 3.90
CA LEU A 28 15.08 -0.41 2.84
C LEU A 28 15.00 0.23 1.45
N LEU A 29 14.22 1.29 1.29
CA LEU A 29 14.09 2.04 0.04
C LEU A 29 15.42 2.69 -0.36
N ASN A 30 16.17 3.21 0.61
CA ASN A 30 17.51 3.73 0.38
C ASN A 30 18.46 2.64 -0.15
N ILE A 31 18.42 1.43 0.41
CA ILE A 31 19.21 0.28 -0.07
C ILE A 31 18.77 -0.12 -1.49
N PHE A 32 17.46 -0.23 -1.73
CA PHE A 32 16.91 -0.60 -3.04
C PHE A 32 17.35 0.39 -4.13
N ASN A 33 17.32 1.68 -3.83
CA ASN A 33 17.65 2.72 -4.81
C ASN A 33 19.17 2.93 -4.96
N ASN A 34 19.91 3.04 -3.85
CA ASN A 34 21.29 3.51 -3.87
C ASN A 34 22.34 2.40 -3.81
N VAL A 35 21.96 1.18 -3.42
CA VAL A 35 22.89 0.03 -3.33
C VAL A 35 22.57 -1.00 -4.40
N LEU A 36 21.30 -1.39 -4.52
CA LEU A 36 20.87 -2.44 -5.45
C LEU A 36 20.44 -1.90 -6.82
N ASN A 37 20.30 -0.58 -6.99
CA ASN A 37 19.85 0.07 -8.23
C ASN A 37 18.58 -0.58 -8.82
N ILE A 38 17.60 -0.89 -7.96
CA ILE A 38 16.32 -1.44 -8.41
C ILE A 38 15.65 -0.42 -9.33
N VAL A 39 15.16 -0.89 -10.48
CA VAL A 39 14.51 -0.03 -11.49
C VAL A 39 13.32 0.72 -10.86
N PRO A 40 13.21 2.05 -11.06
CA PRO A 40 12.07 2.83 -10.59
C PRO A 40 10.74 2.21 -11.02
N GLY A 41 9.77 2.19 -10.10
CA GLY A 41 8.44 1.61 -10.35
C GLY A 41 8.33 0.10 -10.13
N ARG A 42 9.43 -0.62 -9.86
CA ARG A 42 9.36 -2.03 -9.45
C ARG A 42 8.91 -2.20 -7.99
N VAL A 43 9.11 -1.19 -7.15
CA VAL A 43 8.71 -1.21 -5.74
C VAL A 43 7.29 -0.68 -5.60
N ILE A 44 6.37 -1.54 -5.16
CA ILE A 44 4.99 -1.19 -4.83
C ILE A 44 4.94 -1.01 -3.32
N LEU A 45 4.50 0.17 -2.86
CA LEU A 45 4.24 0.42 -1.44
C LEU A 45 2.76 0.29 -1.14
N ALA A 46 2.42 -0.41 -0.07
CA ALA A 46 1.06 -0.47 0.44
C ALA A 46 1.02 -0.25 1.95
N LEU A 47 0.07 0.55 2.40
CA LEU A 47 -0.14 0.87 3.81
C LEU A 47 -1.12 -0.13 4.41
N ASN A 48 -0.73 -0.78 5.50
CA ASN A 48 -1.55 -1.70 6.27
C ASN A 48 -1.92 -1.08 7.62
N ASN A 49 -3.17 -0.64 7.75
CA ASN A 49 -3.68 -0.10 9.01
C ASN A 49 -4.05 -1.23 9.97
N LYS A 50 -3.07 -1.71 10.74
CA LYS A 50 -3.29 -2.76 11.77
C LYS A 50 -4.17 -2.28 12.94
N VAL A 51 -4.31 -0.97 13.14
CA VAL A 51 -5.10 -0.38 14.22
C VAL A 51 -6.09 0.65 13.68
N PRO A 52 -7.26 0.87 14.32
CA PRO A 52 -8.31 1.76 13.81
C PRO A 52 -7.94 3.24 13.83
N LYS A 53 -7.03 3.64 14.73
CA LYS A 53 -6.55 5.02 14.86
C LYS A 53 -5.04 5.02 14.95
N SER A 54 -4.42 5.22 13.81
CA SER A 54 -2.97 5.35 13.70
C SER A 54 -2.51 6.72 14.16
N VAL A 55 -1.36 6.78 14.83
CA VAL A 55 -0.74 8.07 15.26
C VAL A 55 -0.14 8.78 14.06
N VAL A 56 0.34 8.03 13.07
CA VAL A 56 0.86 8.56 11.82
C VAL A 56 -0.25 8.58 10.78
N SER A 57 -0.46 9.75 10.15
CA SER A 57 -1.38 9.90 9.03
C SER A 57 -0.80 9.32 7.74
N LYS A 58 -1.65 8.96 6.79
CA LYS A 58 -1.21 8.51 5.46
C LYS A 58 -0.33 9.55 4.77
N GLU A 59 -0.67 10.82 4.91
CA GLU A 59 0.06 11.95 4.34
C GLU A 59 1.49 12.01 4.89
N ASP A 60 1.65 11.79 6.19
CA ASP A 60 2.96 11.72 6.84
C ASP A 60 3.77 10.50 6.38
N VAL A 61 3.13 9.36 6.14
CA VAL A 61 3.78 8.17 5.56
C VAL A 61 4.35 8.51 4.18
N VAL A 62 3.53 9.05 3.27
CA VAL A 62 3.95 9.42 1.91
C VAL A 62 5.10 10.44 1.96
N ARG A 63 4.98 11.46 2.82
CA ARG A 63 6.01 12.47 3.01
C ARG A 63 7.33 11.88 3.52
N THR A 64 7.27 10.96 4.47
CA THR A 64 8.45 10.34 5.09
C THR A 64 9.17 9.42 4.12
N LEU A 65 8.42 8.58 3.39
CA LEU A 65 8.97 7.63 2.43
C LEU A 65 9.31 8.26 1.07
N LYS A 66 8.84 9.49 0.82
CA LYS A 66 9.02 10.24 -0.44
C LYS A 66 8.55 9.45 -1.67
N GLN A 67 7.55 8.59 -1.49
CA GLN A 67 6.99 7.73 -2.52
C GLN A 67 5.49 7.54 -2.27
N GLU A 68 4.72 7.53 -3.35
CA GLU A 68 3.27 7.32 -3.32
C GLU A 68 2.93 5.89 -2.87
N LEU A 69 1.83 5.78 -2.13
CA LEU A 69 1.23 4.50 -1.74
C LEU A 69 0.30 4.02 -2.86
N SER A 70 0.51 2.79 -3.32
CA SER A 70 -0.33 2.20 -4.38
C SER A 70 -1.66 1.70 -3.84
N VAL A 71 -1.68 1.22 -2.60
CA VAL A 71 -2.88 0.72 -1.91
C VAL A 71 -2.84 1.13 -0.44
N GLU A 72 -4.00 1.43 0.11
CA GLU A 72 -4.22 1.58 1.54
C GLU A 72 -5.23 0.53 1.98
N ILE A 73 -4.86 -0.26 2.96
CA ILE A 73 -5.69 -1.31 3.56
C ILE A 73 -6.18 -0.78 4.90
N ASP A 74 -7.50 -0.62 5.01
CA ASP A 74 -8.15 -0.17 6.24
C ASP A 74 -8.09 -1.23 7.34
N PHE A 75 -8.27 -0.78 8.59
CA PHE A 75 -8.37 -1.67 9.74
C PHE A 75 -9.57 -2.62 9.62
N ASP A 76 -9.30 -3.92 9.69
CA ASP A 76 -10.28 -4.98 9.45
C ASP A 76 -10.70 -5.73 10.72
N GLY A 77 -10.50 -5.10 11.89
CA GLY A 77 -10.82 -5.70 13.18
C GLY A 77 -9.97 -6.94 13.46
N THR A 78 -10.61 -7.95 14.05
CA THR A 78 -10.00 -9.25 14.37
C THR A 78 -10.07 -10.25 13.22
N LYS A 79 -10.74 -9.93 12.11
CA LYS A 79 -11.00 -10.88 11.02
C LYS A 79 -9.73 -11.51 10.43
N PRO A 80 -8.63 -10.75 10.18
CA PRO A 80 -7.40 -11.36 9.68
C PRO A 80 -6.79 -12.35 10.66
N ASP A 81 -6.79 -12.00 11.95
CA ASP A 81 -6.24 -12.84 13.01
C ASP A 81 -7.09 -14.11 13.19
N GLU A 82 -8.42 -13.98 13.17
CA GLU A 82 -9.34 -15.11 13.25
C GLU A 82 -9.21 -16.06 12.05
N ALA A 83 -9.10 -15.52 10.83
CA ALA A 83 -8.90 -16.33 9.63
C ALA A 83 -7.57 -17.08 9.70
N ALA A 84 -6.49 -16.42 10.15
CA ALA A 84 -5.19 -17.04 10.34
C ALA A 84 -5.23 -18.20 11.36
N VAL A 85 -5.92 -18.01 12.49
CA VAL A 85 -6.08 -19.06 13.51
C VAL A 85 -6.93 -20.23 13.00
N LYS A 86 -7.96 -19.97 12.19
CA LYS A 86 -8.83 -20.99 11.59
C LYS A 86 -8.18 -21.70 10.39
N GLY A 87 -7.06 -21.19 9.86
CA GLY A 87 -6.43 -21.70 8.64
C GLY A 87 -7.23 -21.36 7.38
N GLU A 88 -8.00 -20.28 7.40
CA GLU A 88 -8.84 -19.82 6.30
C GLU A 88 -8.15 -18.72 5.48
N ILE A 89 -8.39 -18.71 4.18
CA ILE A 89 -7.99 -17.61 3.31
C ILE A 89 -9.10 -16.55 3.36
N LEU A 90 -8.86 -15.43 4.03
CA LEU A 90 -9.88 -14.40 4.27
C LEU A 90 -10.55 -13.88 2.99
N VAL A 91 -9.80 -13.80 1.88
CA VAL A 91 -10.36 -13.40 0.57
C VAL A 91 -11.47 -14.34 0.08
N LEU A 92 -11.40 -15.62 0.46
CA LEU A 92 -12.41 -16.63 0.07
C LEU A 92 -13.61 -16.65 1.03
N THR A 93 -13.40 -16.32 2.31
CA THR A 93 -14.44 -16.41 3.34
C THR A 93 -15.18 -15.10 3.59
N ASP A 94 -14.50 -13.95 3.47
CA ASP A 94 -15.10 -12.60 3.50
C ASP A 94 -14.47 -11.68 2.43
N PRO A 95 -14.96 -11.71 1.19
CA PRO A 95 -14.50 -10.82 0.12
C PRO A 95 -14.77 -9.34 0.38
N LYS A 96 -15.67 -9.00 1.31
CA LYS A 96 -16.05 -7.61 1.63
C LYS A 96 -15.17 -6.99 2.71
N SER A 97 -14.32 -7.79 3.35
CA SER A 97 -13.35 -7.33 4.35
C SER A 97 -12.41 -6.27 3.74
N ALA A 98 -11.87 -5.40 4.60
CA ALA A 98 -10.92 -4.37 4.15
C ALA A 98 -9.63 -5.02 3.61
N LEU A 99 -9.12 -6.04 4.29
CA LEU A 99 -7.94 -6.80 3.86
C LEU A 99 -8.19 -7.48 2.51
N SER A 100 -9.35 -8.11 2.32
CA SER A 100 -9.70 -8.79 1.08
C SER A 100 -9.73 -7.83 -0.11
N ARG A 101 -10.36 -6.67 0.06
CA ARG A 101 -10.38 -5.61 -0.97
C ARG A 101 -8.98 -5.07 -1.27
N GLY A 102 -8.15 -4.85 -0.24
CA GLY A 102 -6.76 -4.42 -0.41
C GLY A 102 -5.90 -5.45 -1.16
N ALA A 103 -6.04 -6.73 -0.80
CA ALA A 103 -5.36 -7.84 -1.48
C ALA A 103 -5.77 -7.95 -2.95
N GLU A 104 -7.05 -7.75 -3.28
CA GLU A 104 -7.54 -7.74 -4.65
C GLU A 104 -6.96 -6.57 -5.46
N GLN A 105 -6.91 -5.36 -4.89
CA GLN A 105 -6.29 -4.19 -5.53
C GLN A 105 -4.80 -4.44 -5.83
N LEU A 106 -4.07 -5.03 -4.86
CA LEU A 106 -2.67 -5.40 -5.06
C LEU A 106 -2.51 -6.45 -6.16
N ALA A 107 -3.37 -7.46 -6.20
CA ALA A 107 -3.36 -8.48 -7.24
C ALA A 107 -3.57 -7.85 -8.64
N GLN A 108 -4.51 -6.93 -8.77
CA GLN A 108 -4.76 -6.20 -10.03
C GLN A 108 -3.56 -5.36 -10.47
N ILE A 109 -2.91 -4.66 -9.53
CA ILE A 109 -1.70 -3.89 -9.81
C ILE A 109 -0.61 -4.83 -10.31
N ILE A 110 -0.33 -5.93 -9.60
CA ILE A 110 0.70 -6.91 -9.94
C ILE A 110 0.44 -7.52 -11.31
N ALA A 111 -0.82 -7.89 -11.61
CA ALA A 111 -1.24 -8.42 -12.90
C ALA A 111 -1.16 -7.40 -14.05
N GLY A 112 -0.95 -6.11 -13.74
CA GLY A 112 -0.90 -5.03 -14.73
C GLY A 112 -2.28 -4.66 -15.28
N THR A 113 -3.36 -5.06 -14.61
CA THR A 113 -4.75 -4.77 -15.01
C THR A 113 -5.25 -3.43 -14.52
N THR A 114 -4.48 -2.74 -13.67
CA THR A 114 -4.76 -1.37 -13.21
C THR A 114 -3.87 -0.38 -13.97
N SER A 115 -4.48 0.49 -14.79
CA SER A 115 -3.80 1.68 -15.31
C SER A 115 -3.58 2.69 -14.18
N ALA A 116 -2.34 2.88 -13.76
CA ALA A 116 -1.98 3.98 -12.88
C ALA A 116 -2.32 5.31 -13.59
N GLY A 117 -3.38 6.02 -13.16
CA GLY A 117 -3.65 7.36 -13.67
C GLY A 117 -5.10 7.81 -13.80
N GLU A 118 -6.01 7.52 -12.87
CA GLU A 118 -7.23 8.32 -12.74
C GLU A 118 -7.41 8.76 -11.28
N ALA A 119 -6.58 9.72 -10.88
CA ALA A 119 -6.98 10.64 -9.82
C ALA A 119 -8.29 11.29 -10.29
N LYS A 120 -9.42 10.94 -9.65
CA LYS A 120 -10.69 11.64 -9.83
C LYS A 120 -10.49 13.10 -9.44
N GLU A 121 -10.16 13.93 -10.42
CA GLU A 121 -10.24 15.37 -10.35
C GLU A 121 -11.72 15.72 -10.10
N LYS A 122 -12.08 15.96 -8.84
CA LYS A 122 -13.37 16.56 -8.49
C LYS A 122 -13.38 17.97 -9.08
N LYS A 123 -13.92 18.13 -10.29
CA LYS A 123 -14.35 19.42 -10.84
C LYS A 123 -15.48 19.98 -9.95
N GLY A 124 -15.10 20.62 -8.85
CA GLY A 124 -15.97 21.49 -8.08
C GLY A 124 -16.17 22.78 -8.84
N GLY A 125 -17.34 22.91 -9.49
CA GLY A 125 -17.69 24.08 -10.30
C GLY A 125 -17.69 25.37 -9.47
N PHE A 126 -16.78 26.28 -9.83
CA PHE A 126 -16.83 27.67 -9.40
C PHE A 126 -17.93 28.39 -10.20
N LYS A 127 -19.12 28.56 -9.62
CA LYS A 127 -20.15 29.45 -10.18
C LYS A 127 -19.87 30.88 -9.72
N LEU A 128 -19.25 31.64 -10.62
CA LEU A 128 -19.14 33.10 -10.57
C LEU A 128 -20.53 33.71 -10.78
N GLY A 129 -21.16 34.15 -9.69
CA GLY A 129 -22.39 34.94 -9.73
C GLY A 129 -22.05 36.43 -9.79
N ARG A 130 -22.11 37.01 -10.99
CA ARG A 130 -22.27 38.47 -11.21
C ARG A 130 -23.70 38.85 -10.88
N ARG A 131 -23.89 39.76 -9.91
CA ARG A 131 -24.80 40.92 -9.99
C ARG A 131 -24.67 41.76 -8.72
#